data_AF-A0A1B6HVH0-F1
#
_entry.id   AF-A0A1B6HVH0-F1
#
_cell.length_a   1.000
_cell.length_b   1.000
_cell.length_c   1.000
_cell.angle_alpha   90.00
_cell.angle_beta   90.00
_cell.angle_gamma   90.00
#
_symmetry.space_group_name_H-M   'P 1'
#
loop_
_entity.id
_entity.type
_entity.pdbx_description
1 polymer ?
#
loop_
_entity_poly.entity_id
_entity_poly.type
_entity_poly.pdbx_seq_one_letter_code
_entity_poly.pdbx_strand_id
1 'polypeptide(L)'
;KHYWDVRTSQGTPFYSMVMKSSRYFLISGFLHLSSAVNIEIGQPGYDPWQKVRYFLDHLNLAFARHFVPFQSVCIDESLIGMKNRCTFIQYLPNKKHKQYG
;
A
#
# COMPACT_ATOMS: atom_id res chain seq x y z
N LYS A 1 11.51 0.90 -15.45
CA LYS A 1 12.13 0.35 -16.68
C LYS A 1 13.62 0.05 -16.48
N HIS A 2 14.40 0.98 -15.93
CA HIS A 2 15.84 0.78 -15.64
C HIS A 2 16.18 -0.46 -14.79
N TYR A 3 15.29 -0.91 -13.89
CA TYR A 3 15.51 -2.15 -13.15
C TYR A 3 15.67 -3.41 -14.01
N TRP A 4 15.10 -3.43 -15.22
CA TRP A 4 15.22 -4.54 -16.18
C TRP A 4 16.19 -4.22 -17.32
N ASP A 5 17.11 -3.27 -17.11
CA ASP A 5 18.15 -2.99 -18.07
C ASP A 5 19.10 -4.18 -18.20
N VAL A 6 19.50 -4.47 -19.44
CA VAL A 6 20.40 -5.57 -19.78
C VAL A 6 21.83 -5.07 -20.04
N ARG A 7 22.04 -3.75 -20.11
CA ARG A 7 23.37 -3.15 -20.27
C ARG A 7 24.23 -3.44 -19.04
N THR A 8 25.45 -3.89 -19.24
CA THR A 8 26.39 -4.27 -18.16
C THR A 8 26.67 -3.15 -17.15
N SER A 9 26.62 -1.87 -17.55
CA SER A 9 26.89 -0.73 -16.68
C SER A 9 25.71 -0.30 -15.80
N GLN A 10 24.48 -0.71 -16.13
CA GLN A 10 23.24 -0.25 -15.49
C GLN A 10 22.31 -1.40 -15.11
N GLY A 11 22.61 -2.60 -15.57
CA GLY A 11 21.79 -3.79 -15.42
C GLY A 11 21.91 -4.38 -14.03
N THR A 12 20.76 -4.71 -13.45
CA THR A 12 20.68 -5.45 -12.20
C THR A 12 20.03 -6.80 -12.50
N PRO A 13 20.82 -7.89 -12.68
CA PRO A 13 20.32 -9.18 -13.17
C PRO A 13 19.20 -9.80 -12.33
N PHE A 14 19.13 -9.43 -11.05
CA PHE A 14 18.12 -9.93 -10.11
C PHE A 14 16.68 -9.75 -10.64
N TYR A 15 16.32 -8.57 -11.14
CA TYR A 15 14.93 -8.29 -11.51
C TYR A 15 14.48 -9.09 -12.73
N SER A 16 15.36 -9.23 -13.74
CA SER A 16 15.06 -10.00 -14.95
C SER A 16 15.06 -11.51 -14.70
N MET A 17 15.85 -11.98 -13.73
CA MET A 17 15.83 -13.38 -13.27
C MET A 17 14.51 -13.75 -12.60
N VAL A 18 13.91 -12.83 -11.83
CA VAL A 18 12.64 -13.09 -11.13
C VAL A 18 11.44 -13.04 -12.08
N MET A 19 11.32 -11.99 -12.90
CA MET A 19 10.26 -11.90 -13.92
C MET A 19 10.56 -10.88 -15.00
N LYS A 20 9.93 -11.00 -16.17
CA LYS A 20 10.00 -9.95 -17.21
C LYS A 20 9.28 -8.67 -16.76
N SER A 21 9.80 -7.52 -17.17
CA SER A 21 9.22 -6.21 -16.86
C SER A 21 7.75 -6.09 -17.30
N SER A 22 7.39 -6.65 -18.46
CA SER A 22 6.01 -6.64 -18.96
C SER A 22 5.04 -7.37 -18.01
N ARG A 23 5.46 -8.53 -17.48
CA ARG A 23 4.66 -9.30 -16.52
C ARG A 23 4.49 -8.53 -15.20
N TYR A 24 5.55 -7.90 -14.71
CA TYR A 24 5.48 -7.07 -13.50
C TYR A 24 4.43 -5.96 -13.66
N PHE A 25 4.52 -5.16 -14.72
CA PHE A 25 3.56 -4.06 -14.94
C PHE A 25 2.13 -4.56 -15.14
N LEU A 26 1.95 -5.71 -15.78
CA LEU A 26 0.63 -6.33 -15.93
C LEU A 26 0.05 -6.69 -14.55
N ILE A 27 0.81 -7.42 -13.72
CA ILE A 27 0.36 -7.80 -12.37
C ILE A 27 0.10 -6.56 -11.52
N SER A 28 0.99 -5.57 -11.54
CA SER A 28 0.82 -4.33 -10.77
C SER A 28 -0.41 -3.54 -11.21
N GLY A 29 -0.76 -3.54 -12.50
CA GLY A 29 -1.94 -2.85 -13.02
C GLY A 29 -3.26 -3.53 -12.67
N PHE A 30 -3.26 -4.84 -12.47
CA PHE A 30 -4.45 -5.65 -12.18
C PHE A 30 -4.48 -6.18 -10.74
N LEU A 31 -3.65 -5.65 -9.84
CA LEU A 31 -3.63 -6.08 -8.45
C LEU A 31 -4.87 -5.55 -7.71
N HIS A 32 -5.77 -6.45 -7.36
CA HIS A 32 -6.96 -6.17 -6.56
C HIS A 32 -6.97 -7.04 -5.30
N LEU A 33 -7.19 -6.42 -4.14
CA LEU A 33 -7.17 -7.11 -2.83
C LEU A 33 -8.56 -7.60 -2.37
N SER A 34 -9.62 -7.11 -3.00
CA SER A 34 -10.99 -7.41 -2.64
C SER A 34 -11.85 -7.49 -3.89
N SER A 35 -12.81 -8.42 -3.89
CA SER A 35 -13.87 -8.55 -4.89
C SER A 35 -15.19 -7.92 -4.43
N ALA A 36 -15.20 -7.22 -3.29
CA ALA A 36 -16.40 -6.61 -2.76
C ALA A 36 -16.95 -5.52 -3.69
N VAL A 37 -18.29 -5.45 -3.80
CA VAL A 37 -18.98 -4.44 -4.59
C VAL A 37 -18.92 -3.11 -3.84
N ASN A 38 -18.35 -2.07 -4.46
CA ASN A 38 -18.25 -0.76 -3.81
C ASN A 38 -19.64 -0.20 -3.52
N ILE A 39 -19.90 0.13 -2.25
CA ILE A 39 -21.09 0.85 -1.85
C ILE A 39 -20.88 2.33 -2.14
N GLU A 40 -21.92 3.03 -2.59
CA GLU A 40 -21.83 4.46 -2.90
C GLU A 40 -21.74 5.33 -1.66
N ILE A 41 -21.09 6.49 -1.79
CA ILE A 41 -20.96 7.48 -0.72
C ILE A 41 -22.35 7.90 -0.26
N GLY A 42 -22.61 7.81 1.05
CA GLY A 42 -23.89 8.19 1.66
C GLY A 42 -24.91 7.07 1.78
N GLN A 43 -24.63 5.88 1.24
CA GLN A 43 -25.48 4.70 1.45
C GLN A 43 -25.11 3.97 2.75
N PRO A 44 -26.07 3.27 3.39
CA PRO A 44 -25.79 2.42 4.54
C PRO A 44 -24.71 1.37 4.20
N GLY A 45 -23.70 1.26 5.04
CA GLY A 45 -22.58 0.32 4.83
C GLY A 45 -21.44 0.87 3.97
N TYR A 46 -21.46 2.15 3.57
CA TYR A 46 -20.33 2.79 2.91
C TYR A 46 -19.06 2.73 3.79
N ASP A 47 -18.00 2.08 3.28
CA ASP A 47 -16.66 2.10 3.86
C ASP A 47 -15.68 2.66 2.82
N PRO A 48 -15.03 3.80 3.09
CA PRO A 48 -14.12 4.39 2.13
C PRO A 48 -12.84 3.55 1.94
N TRP A 49 -12.58 2.55 2.80
CA TRP A 49 -11.48 1.59 2.70
C TRP A 49 -11.89 0.22 2.15
N GLN A 50 -13.11 0.05 1.64
CA GLN A 50 -13.68 -1.25 1.27
C GLN A 50 -12.76 -2.12 0.38
N LYS A 51 -12.00 -1.49 -0.54
CA LYS A 51 -11.08 -2.18 -1.45
C LYS A 51 -9.90 -2.88 -0.74
N VAL A 52 -9.52 -2.39 0.44
CA VAL A 52 -8.37 -2.87 1.22
C VAL A 52 -8.78 -3.41 2.60
N ARG A 53 -10.02 -3.16 3.04
CA ARG A 53 -10.55 -3.46 4.38
C ARG A 53 -10.25 -4.89 4.83
N TYR A 54 -10.66 -5.86 4.01
CA TYR A 54 -10.44 -7.27 4.32
C TYR A 54 -8.97 -7.61 4.58
N PHE A 55 -8.07 -7.07 3.76
CA PHE A 55 -6.64 -7.28 3.89
C PHE A 55 -6.09 -6.63 5.16
N LEU A 56 -6.48 -5.39 5.47
CA LEU A 56 -6.07 -4.69 6.68
C LEU A 56 -6.56 -5.36 7.96
N ASP A 57 -7.83 -5.79 7.97
CA ASP A 57 -8.42 -6.47 9.14
C ASP A 57 -7.72 -7.81 9.38
N HIS A 58 -7.38 -8.55 8.32
CA HIS A 58 -6.61 -9.78 8.42
C HIS A 58 -5.22 -9.54 9.00
N LEU A 59 -4.51 -8.50 8.54
CA LEU A 59 -3.20 -8.14 9.08
C LEU A 59 -3.28 -7.73 10.55
N ASN A 60 -4.23 -6.88 10.92
CA ASN A 60 -4.43 -6.45 12.30
C ASN A 60 -4.73 -7.64 13.23
N LEU A 61 -5.57 -8.58 12.78
CA LEU A 61 -5.86 -9.79 13.53
C LEU A 61 -4.61 -10.67 13.69
N ALA A 62 -3.82 -10.83 12.63
CA ALA A 62 -2.58 -11.60 12.67
C ALA A 62 -1.56 -10.95 13.62
N PHE A 63 -1.40 -9.63 13.58
CA PHE A 63 -0.51 -8.91 14.48
C PHE A 63 -0.94 -9.07 15.93
N ALA A 64 -2.23 -8.87 16.24
CA ALA A 64 -2.75 -9.06 17.60
C ALA A 64 -2.60 -10.51 18.10
N ARG A 65 -2.72 -11.50 17.21
CA ARG A 65 -2.59 -12.92 17.56
C ARG A 65 -1.15 -13.33 17.83
N HIS A 66 -0.20 -12.81 17.06
CA HIS A 66 1.18 -13.31 17.05
C HIS A 66 2.19 -12.40 17.75
N PHE A 67 1.84 -11.15 18.03
CA PHE A 67 2.71 -10.21 18.71
C PHE A 67 2.21 -9.94 20.13
N VAL A 68 3.07 -10.20 21.12
CA VAL A 68 2.84 -9.79 22.51
C VAL A 68 3.67 -8.53 22.77
N PRO A 69 3.04 -7.41 23.17
CA PRO A 69 3.78 -6.18 23.43
C PRO A 69 4.70 -6.33 24.64
N PHE A 70 5.80 -5.58 24.63
CA PHE A 70 6.69 -5.43 25.78
C PHE A 70 6.08 -4.48 26.83
N GLN A 71 6.74 -4.31 27.97
CA GLN A 71 6.27 -3.46 29.07
C GLN A 71 5.97 -2.02 28.63
N SER A 72 6.74 -1.48 27.69
CA SER A 72 6.58 -0.11 27.20
C SER A 72 6.20 -0.12 25.72
N VAL A 73 5.11 0.58 25.40
CA VAL A 73 4.59 0.74 24.04
C VAL A 73 4.54 2.23 23.71
N CYS A 74 4.96 2.59 22.50
CA CYS A 74 4.81 3.93 21.96
C CYS A 74 3.74 3.92 20.86
N ILE A 75 2.85 4.91 20.88
CA ILE A 75 1.83 5.12 19.86
C ILE A 75 2.12 6.47 19.22
N ASP A 76 2.36 6.47 17.91
CA ASP A 76 2.58 7.67 17.11
C ASP A 76 1.94 7.47 15.73
N GLU A 77 1.69 8.59 15.05
CA GLU A 77 1.16 8.61 13.70
C GLU A 77 2.29 8.55 12.66
N SER A 78 2.10 7.71 11.64
CA SER A 78 2.97 7.66 10.47
C SER A 78 2.20 8.12 9.24
N LEU A 79 2.90 8.87 8.37
CA LEU A 79 2.33 9.49 7.19
C LEU A 79 2.98 8.93 5.93
N ILE A 80 2.17 8.30 5.07
CA ILE A 80 2.62 7.74 3.81
C ILE A 80 2.26 8.71 2.68
N GLY A 81 3.28 9.29 2.04
CA GLY A 81 3.06 10.19 0.92
C GLY A 81 2.53 9.49 -0.33
N MET A 82 1.30 9.81 -0.71
CA MET A 82 0.60 9.43 -1.94
C MET A 82 0.12 10.65 -2.73
N LYS A 83 0.54 10.75 -4.00
CA LYS A 83 0.10 11.84 -4.90
C LYS A 83 -1.17 11.50 -5.70
N ASN A 84 -1.97 10.54 -5.24
CA ASN A 84 -3.20 10.15 -5.92
C ASN A 84 -4.38 11.02 -5.48
N ARG A 85 -5.49 10.97 -6.22
CA ARG A 85 -6.72 11.65 -5.79
C ARG A 85 -7.44 10.75 -4.79
N CYS A 86 -7.21 10.97 -3.51
CA CYS A 86 -7.82 10.21 -2.43
C CYS A 86 -8.34 11.17 -1.36
N THR A 87 -9.53 10.89 -0.82
CA THR A 87 -10.16 11.70 0.24
C THR A 87 -9.41 11.63 1.57
N PHE A 88 -8.48 10.69 1.71
CA PHE A 88 -7.71 10.47 2.95
C PHE A 88 -6.41 11.26 3.02
N ILE A 89 -6.05 11.99 1.97
CA ILE A 89 -4.84 12.81 2.00
C ILE A 89 -5.06 13.98 2.96
N GLN A 90 -4.19 14.10 3.96
CA GLN A 90 -4.21 15.17 4.94
C GLN A 90 -3.05 16.12 4.69
N TYR A 91 -3.11 17.31 5.32
CA TYR A 91 -1.96 18.22 5.34
C TYR A 91 -1.41 18.27 6.76
N LEU A 92 -0.19 17.73 6.94
CA LEU A 92 0.50 17.72 8.24
C LEU A 92 1.82 18.49 8.12
N PRO A 93 1.86 19.80 8.47
CA PRO A 93 2.98 20.69 8.15
C PRO A 93 4.33 20.23 8.71
N ASN A 94 4.30 19.52 9.83
CA ASN A 94 5.49 19.07 10.56
C ASN A 94 6.00 17.69 10.11
N LYS A 95 5.34 17.03 9.15
CA LYS A 95 5.76 15.70 8.65
C LYS A 95 6.45 15.83 7.29
N LYS A 96 7.37 14.91 6.97
CA LYS A 96 8.12 14.91 5.70
C LYS A 96 7.22 14.89 4.46
N HIS A 97 6.11 14.14 4.54
CA HIS A 97 5.12 14.02 3.47
C HIS A 97 3.95 15.00 3.62
N LYS A 98 4.19 16.19 4.20
CA LYS A 98 3.16 17.16 4.60
C LYS A 98 2.03 17.45 3.62
N GLN A 99 2.26 17.41 2.31
CA GLN A 99 1.28 17.79 1.28
C GLN A 99 0.53 16.62 0.65
N TYR A 100 1.09 15.42 0.77
CA TYR A 100 0.68 14.28 -0.04
C TYR A 100 0.43 13.05 0.81
N GLY A 101 0.45 13.13 2.12
CA GLY A 101 -0.02 12.03 2.97
C GLY A 101 -1.04 12.61 3.91
#